data_AF-W6AHA7-F1
#
_entry.id   AF-W6AHA7-F1
#
_cell.length_a   1.000
_cell.length_b   1.000
_cell.length_c   1.000
_cell.angle_alpha   90.00
_cell.angle_beta   90.00
_cell.angle_gamma   90.00
#
_symmetry.space_group_name_H-M   'P 1'
#
loop_
_entity.id
_entity.type
_entity.pdbx_description
1 polymer ?
#
loop_
_entity_poly.entity_id
_entity_poly.type
_entity_poly.pdbx_seq_one_letter_code
_entity_poly.pdbx_strand_id
1 'polypeptide(L)'
;MWIQINTIVSDVLSAVGLLIIIFSPLFFTRIQRKVLDQRLHTRVDGDKLFEKLKYDLKLSKLTGVDRKRLYRDVHYARTIFKGAMEYNSRDLLWYFNELYAKKFIHNTIRKKSWIHTWIWIGIILVIGGGSYLDIFHWLFDMQTMTSTSGIVSIWTLFIFASLFTALNKFMEYFKIKGVVNDEIRQINLAKKEKVWKDYKIIFWCSISMFGIGFLFIFINIFIR
;
A
#
# COMPACT_ATOMS: atom_id res chain seq x y z
N MET A 1 -25.07 24.99 12.22
CA MET A 1 -24.83 25.12 10.77
C MET A 1 -24.08 26.43 10.54
N TRP A 2 -22.75 26.41 10.41
CA TRP A 2 -22.00 27.65 10.18
C TRP A 2 -20.76 27.39 9.32
N ILE A 3 -20.99 26.85 8.12
CA ILE A 3 -20.08 27.15 7.01
C ILE A 3 -20.26 28.64 6.76
N GLN A 4 -19.36 29.48 7.26
CA GLN A 4 -19.35 30.88 6.86
C GLN A 4 -18.88 30.92 5.40
N ILE A 5 -19.57 31.67 4.53
CA ILE A 5 -19.24 31.73 3.10
C ILE A 5 -17.77 32.16 2.88
N ASN A 6 -17.22 32.92 3.83
CA ASN A 6 -15.84 33.40 3.83
C ASN A 6 -14.81 32.34 4.25
N THR A 7 -15.20 31.24 4.90
CA THR A 7 -14.30 30.16 5.39
C THR A 7 -14.48 28.83 4.66
N ILE A 8 -15.34 28.76 3.63
CA ILE A 8 -15.61 27.53 2.86
C ILE A 8 -14.30 26.87 2.40
N VAL A 9 -13.33 27.66 1.92
CA VAL A 9 -12.08 27.13 1.37
C VAL A 9 -11.24 26.46 2.45
N SER A 10 -11.10 27.07 3.63
CA SER A 10 -10.29 26.53 4.72
C SER A 10 -10.95 25.32 5.39
N ASP A 11 -12.28 25.33 5.52
CA ASP A 11 -13.06 24.19 6.02
C ASP A 11 -12.96 22.99 5.07
N VAL A 12 -13.09 23.21 3.75
CA VAL A 12 -12.88 22.16 2.75
C VAL A 12 -11.46 21.63 2.78
N LEU A 13 -10.44 22.50 2.92
CA LEU A 13 -9.04 22.07 3.05
C LEU A 13 -8.83 21.19 4.27
N SER A 14 -9.39 21.54 5.43
CA SER A 14 -9.29 20.74 6.66
C SER A 14 -9.95 19.36 6.52
N ALA A 15 -11.16 19.31 5.93
CA ALA A 15 -11.84 18.04 5.65
C ALA A 15 -11.06 17.17 4.67
N VAL A 16 -10.53 17.77 3.59
CA VAL A 16 -9.66 17.07 2.62
C VAL A 16 -8.37 16.60 3.29
N GLY A 17 -7.78 17.41 4.17
CA GLY A 17 -6.59 17.07 4.95
C GLY A 17 -6.80 15.82 5.80
N LEU A 18 -7.94 15.76 6.51
CA LEU A 18 -8.32 14.58 7.31
C LEU A 18 -8.53 13.34 6.43
N LEU A 19 -9.20 13.48 5.27
CA LEU A 19 -9.37 12.38 4.33
C LEU A 19 -8.05 11.87 3.77
N ILE A 20 -7.10 12.78 3.46
CA ILE A 20 -5.75 12.42 3.02
C ILE A 20 -5.03 11.61 4.10
N ILE A 21 -5.10 12.04 5.35
CA ILE A 21 -4.47 11.35 6.49
C ILE A 21 -4.99 9.90 6.63
N ILE A 22 -6.31 9.71 6.48
CA ILE A 22 -6.97 8.40 6.68
C ILE A 22 -6.78 7.46 5.48
N PHE A 23 -6.99 7.97 4.26
CA PHE A 23 -7.17 7.14 3.06
C PHE A 23 -5.96 7.14 2.11
N SER A 24 -4.99 8.05 2.26
CA SER A 24 -3.80 8.05 1.40
C SER A 24 -3.04 6.72 1.38
N PRO A 25 -2.87 5.96 2.49
CA PRO A 25 -2.15 4.69 2.43
C PRO A 25 -2.84 3.68 1.52
N LEU A 26 -4.17 3.65 1.51
CA LEU A 26 -4.96 2.77 0.63
C LEU A 26 -4.77 3.14 -0.83
N PHE A 27 -4.69 4.43 -1.16
CA PHE A 27 -4.38 4.89 -2.51
C PHE A 27 -2.98 4.44 -2.96
N PHE A 28 -1.97 4.62 -2.11
CA PHE A 28 -0.60 4.19 -2.42
C PHE A 28 -0.46 2.68 -2.57
N THR A 29 -1.29 1.86 -1.91
CA THR A 29 -1.28 0.41 -2.15
C THR A 29 -1.64 0.04 -3.60
N ARG A 30 -2.52 0.82 -4.24
CA ARG A 30 -2.91 0.61 -5.64
C ARG A 30 -1.79 1.02 -6.58
N ILE A 31 -1.14 2.15 -6.32
CA ILE A 31 0.04 2.60 -7.07
C ILE A 31 1.14 1.55 -6.98
N GLN A 32 1.45 1.10 -5.76
CA GLN A 32 2.47 0.10 -5.52
C GLN A 32 2.14 -1.21 -6.26
N ARG A 33 0.88 -1.66 -6.25
CA ARG A 33 0.46 -2.83 -7.01
C ARG A 33 0.76 -2.67 -8.50
N LYS A 34 0.38 -1.53 -9.09
CA LYS A 34 0.61 -1.23 -10.51
C LYS A 34 2.10 -1.26 -10.86
N VAL A 35 2.93 -0.68 -10.00
CA VAL A 35 4.39 -0.65 -10.22
C VAL A 35 5.01 -2.04 -10.05
N LEU A 36 4.59 -2.81 -9.03
CA LEU A 36 5.00 -4.21 -8.89
C LEU A 36 4.54 -5.06 -10.08
N ASP A 37 3.34 -4.82 -10.63
CA ASP A 37 2.84 -5.50 -11.83
C ASP A 37 3.70 -5.24 -13.07
N GLN A 38 4.30 -4.05 -13.19
CA GLN A 38 5.18 -3.67 -14.29
C GLN A 38 6.62 -4.15 -14.11
N ARG A 39 7.09 -4.31 -12.88
CA ARG A 39 8.50 -4.62 -12.56
C ARG A 39 8.75 -6.08 -12.22
N LEU A 40 7.81 -6.71 -11.52
CA LEU A 40 7.85 -8.11 -11.11
C LEU A 40 6.81 -8.88 -11.89
N HIS A 41 7.24 -9.97 -12.54
CA HIS A 41 6.35 -10.83 -13.30
C HIS A 41 5.57 -10.07 -14.39
N THR A 42 6.28 -9.71 -15.46
CA THR A 42 5.64 -9.12 -16.65
C THR A 42 4.92 -10.19 -17.45
N ARG A 43 3.80 -9.82 -18.08
CA ARG A 43 3.06 -10.73 -18.97
C ARG A 43 3.94 -11.22 -20.12
N VAL A 44 4.80 -10.35 -20.64
CA VAL A 44 5.74 -10.65 -21.73
C VAL A 44 6.77 -11.71 -21.32
N ASP A 45 7.33 -11.63 -20.11
CA ASP A 45 8.28 -12.64 -19.61
C ASP A 45 7.60 -14.00 -19.45
N GLY A 46 6.36 -14.01 -18.93
CA GLY A 46 5.55 -15.23 -18.83
C GLY A 46 5.22 -15.82 -20.20
N ASP A 47 4.74 -15.00 -21.13
CA ASP A 47 4.38 -15.46 -22.47
C ASP A 47 5.61 -16.04 -23.19
N LYS A 48 6.77 -15.40 -23.10
CA LYS A 48 8.05 -15.93 -23.65
C LYS A 48 8.46 -17.26 -23.02
N LEU A 49 8.39 -17.37 -21.69
CA LEU A 49 8.75 -18.59 -20.97
C LEU A 49 7.83 -19.76 -21.40
N PHE A 50 6.52 -19.51 -21.40
CA PHE A 50 5.53 -20.53 -21.75
C PHE A 50 5.50 -20.82 -23.26
N GLU A 51 5.87 -19.87 -24.11
CA GLU A 51 6.05 -20.10 -25.54
C GLU A 51 7.26 -20.97 -25.83
N LYS A 52 8.41 -20.72 -25.18
CA LYS A 52 9.59 -21.60 -25.22
C LYS A 52 9.22 -23.02 -24.79
N LEU A 53 8.55 -23.16 -23.64
CA LEU A 53 8.10 -24.46 -23.13
C LEU A 53 7.03 -25.12 -24.02
N LYS A 54 6.21 -24.33 -24.72
CA LYS A 54 5.21 -24.83 -25.66
C LYS A 54 5.84 -25.47 -26.89
N TYR A 55 6.89 -24.84 -27.43
CA TYR A 55 7.65 -25.40 -28.56
C TYR A 55 8.39 -26.67 -28.15
N ASP A 56 9.03 -26.68 -26.97
CA ASP A 56 9.76 -27.85 -26.45
C ASP A 56 8.83 -29.08 -26.27
N LEU A 57 7.56 -28.86 -25.94
CA LEU A 57 6.60 -29.94 -25.64
C LEU A 57 5.54 -30.20 -26.72
N LYS A 58 5.56 -29.49 -27.85
CA LYS A 58 4.48 -29.54 -28.86
C LYS A 58 3.08 -29.36 -28.25
N LEU A 59 2.97 -28.44 -27.27
CA LEU A 59 1.76 -28.21 -26.46
C LEU A 59 0.52 -27.78 -27.28
N SER A 60 0.67 -27.41 -28.54
CA SER A 60 -0.44 -27.20 -29.47
C SER A 60 -1.28 -28.46 -29.70
N LYS A 61 -0.73 -29.66 -29.41
CA LYS A 61 -1.43 -30.94 -29.51
C LYS A 61 -2.11 -31.40 -28.21
N LEU A 62 -1.88 -30.70 -27.09
CA LEU A 62 -2.47 -31.05 -25.79
C LEU A 62 -3.84 -30.38 -25.63
N THR A 63 -4.90 -31.19 -25.67
CA THR A 63 -6.28 -30.80 -25.38
C THR A 63 -6.56 -30.86 -23.87
N GLY A 64 -7.43 -29.97 -23.35
CA GLY A 64 -7.86 -29.99 -21.94
C GLY A 64 -6.97 -29.25 -20.93
N VAL A 65 -5.97 -28.48 -21.37
CA VAL A 65 -5.11 -27.69 -20.46
C VAL A 65 -5.74 -26.32 -20.13
N ASP A 66 -5.94 -26.04 -18.85
CA ASP A 66 -6.35 -24.71 -18.39
C ASP A 66 -5.15 -23.76 -18.36
N ARG A 67 -5.07 -22.92 -19.40
CA ARG A 67 -4.02 -21.91 -19.54
C ARG A 67 -3.97 -20.97 -18.33
N LYS A 68 -5.10 -20.51 -17.78
CA LYS A 68 -5.08 -19.55 -16.66
C LYS A 68 -4.44 -20.14 -15.42
N ARG A 69 -4.68 -21.42 -15.16
CA ARG A 69 -4.09 -22.14 -14.02
C ARG A 69 -2.60 -22.38 -14.23
N LEU A 70 -2.18 -22.66 -15.47
CA LEU A 70 -0.78 -22.86 -15.85
C LEU A 70 0.15 -21.70 -15.45
N TYR A 71 -0.30 -20.45 -15.64
CA TYR A 71 0.47 -19.26 -15.29
C TYR A 71 0.47 -18.92 -13.78
N ARG A 72 -0.32 -19.62 -12.96
CA ARG A 72 -0.56 -19.24 -11.55
C ARG A 72 -0.19 -20.30 -10.54
N ASP A 73 -0.20 -21.57 -10.94
CA ASP A 73 -0.04 -22.73 -10.08
C ASP A 73 1.20 -23.53 -10.49
N VAL A 74 2.23 -23.51 -9.62
CA VAL A 74 3.49 -24.22 -9.81
C VAL A 74 3.28 -25.72 -9.95
N HIS A 75 2.38 -26.30 -9.15
CA HIS A 75 2.17 -27.75 -9.14
C HIS A 75 1.43 -28.19 -10.41
N TYR A 76 0.46 -27.39 -10.85
CA TYR A 76 -0.20 -27.61 -12.14
C TYR A 76 0.78 -27.44 -13.30
N ALA A 77 1.64 -26.42 -13.28
CA ALA A 77 2.70 -26.31 -14.27
C ALA A 77 3.63 -27.54 -14.22
N ARG A 78 4.08 -27.98 -13.04
CA ARG A 78 4.98 -29.16 -12.87
C ARG A 78 4.39 -30.44 -13.43
N THR A 79 3.08 -30.64 -13.29
CA THR A 79 2.39 -31.82 -13.82
C THR A 79 2.31 -31.81 -15.34
N ILE A 80 2.06 -30.64 -15.96
CA ILE A 80 2.01 -30.51 -17.42
C ILE A 80 3.41 -30.54 -18.06
N PHE A 81 4.42 -29.99 -17.38
CA PHE A 81 5.78 -29.80 -17.92
C PHE A 81 6.80 -30.82 -17.41
N LYS A 82 6.38 -31.95 -16.81
CA LYS A 82 7.24 -32.85 -16.01
C LYS A 82 8.61 -33.18 -16.64
N GLY A 83 8.68 -33.43 -17.95
CA GLY A 83 9.94 -33.70 -18.67
C GLY A 83 10.71 -32.44 -19.14
N ALA A 84 10.04 -31.38 -19.58
CA ALA A 84 10.72 -30.14 -19.99
C ALA A 84 11.18 -29.29 -18.80
N MET A 85 10.57 -29.48 -17.64
CA MET A 85 10.96 -28.81 -16.42
C MET A 85 12.30 -29.28 -15.89
N GLU A 86 12.78 -30.49 -16.17
CA GLU A 86 14.13 -30.88 -15.72
C GLU A 86 15.19 -29.98 -16.37
N TYR A 87 15.02 -29.63 -17.65
CA TYR A 87 15.97 -28.80 -18.43
C TYR A 87 15.79 -27.28 -18.25
N ASN A 88 14.56 -26.78 -18.05
CA ASN A 88 14.26 -25.36 -17.83
C ASN A 88 13.76 -25.04 -16.40
N SER A 89 14.02 -25.91 -15.42
CA SER A 89 13.51 -25.82 -14.03
C SER A 89 13.78 -24.47 -13.39
N ARG A 90 14.97 -23.92 -13.62
CA ARG A 90 15.46 -22.70 -13.01
C ARG A 90 14.64 -21.46 -13.39
N ASP A 91 14.41 -21.25 -14.69
CA ASP A 91 13.67 -20.07 -15.18
C ASP A 91 12.21 -20.07 -14.70
N LEU A 92 11.61 -21.26 -14.65
CA LEU A 92 10.24 -21.43 -14.20
C LEU A 92 10.12 -21.31 -12.66
N LEU A 93 11.07 -21.85 -11.90
CA LEU A 93 11.18 -21.59 -10.45
C LEU A 93 11.31 -20.09 -10.18
N TRP A 94 12.15 -19.39 -10.94
CA TRP A 94 12.30 -17.94 -10.84
C TRP A 94 11.00 -17.20 -11.11
N TYR A 95 10.29 -17.54 -12.19
CA TYR A 95 9.00 -16.95 -12.53
C TYR A 95 7.97 -17.05 -11.39
N PHE A 96 7.84 -18.24 -10.79
CA PHE A 96 6.90 -18.45 -9.70
C PHE A 96 7.36 -17.82 -8.37
N ASN A 97 8.66 -17.79 -8.09
CA ASN A 97 9.20 -17.07 -6.95
C ASN A 97 8.98 -15.55 -7.09
N GLU A 98 9.09 -14.98 -8.30
CA GLU A 98 8.72 -13.57 -8.55
C GLU A 98 7.24 -13.32 -8.28
N LEU A 99 6.36 -14.23 -8.72
CA LEU A 99 4.91 -14.15 -8.49
C LEU A 99 4.57 -14.24 -7.00
N TYR A 100 5.27 -15.10 -6.25
CA TYR A 100 5.11 -15.22 -4.81
C TYR A 100 5.57 -13.96 -4.09
N ALA A 101 6.79 -13.47 -4.35
CA ALA A 101 7.35 -12.26 -3.75
C ALA A 101 6.45 -11.05 -4.01
N LYS A 102 5.93 -10.91 -5.23
CA LYS A 102 4.97 -9.88 -5.62
C LYS A 102 3.68 -9.94 -4.78
N LYS A 103 3.07 -11.11 -4.65
CA LYS A 103 1.87 -11.31 -3.81
C LYS A 103 2.16 -10.99 -2.35
N PHE A 104 3.32 -11.42 -1.84
CA PHE A 104 3.73 -11.20 -0.46
C PHE A 104 3.90 -9.71 -0.14
N ILE A 105 4.66 -8.98 -0.98
CA ILE A 105 4.89 -7.54 -0.82
C ILE A 105 3.56 -6.79 -0.87
N HIS A 106 2.73 -7.08 -1.87
CA HIS A 106 1.43 -6.44 -2.01
C HIS A 106 0.52 -6.69 -0.79
N ASN A 107 0.45 -7.93 -0.31
CA ASN A 107 -0.36 -8.28 0.86
C ASN A 107 0.16 -7.61 2.14
N THR A 108 1.48 -7.52 2.30
CA THR A 108 2.10 -6.85 3.46
C THR A 108 1.74 -5.37 3.50
N ILE A 109 1.90 -4.67 2.37
CA ILE A 109 1.58 -3.24 2.25
C ILE A 109 0.07 -3.00 2.45
N ARG A 110 -0.77 -3.87 1.87
CA ARG A 110 -2.23 -3.79 2.02
C ARG A 110 -2.65 -3.94 3.48
N LYS A 111 -2.14 -4.95 4.18
CA LYS A 111 -2.42 -5.15 5.62
C LYS A 111 -1.99 -3.94 6.45
N LYS A 112 -0.78 -3.43 6.21
CA LYS A 112 -0.24 -2.26 6.93
C LYS A 112 -1.06 -0.99 6.64
N SER A 113 -1.51 -0.80 5.41
CA SER A 113 -2.36 0.34 5.05
C SER A 113 -3.75 0.26 5.70
N TRP A 114 -4.34 -0.93 5.79
CA TRP A 114 -5.58 -1.11 6.56
C TRP A 114 -5.40 -0.82 8.04
N ILE A 115 -4.32 -1.29 8.66
CA ILE A 115 -4.01 -0.99 10.06
C ILE A 115 -3.92 0.53 10.27
N HIS A 116 -3.26 1.26 9.37
CA HIS A 116 -3.22 2.73 9.42
C HIS A 116 -4.61 3.33 9.40
N THR A 117 -5.46 2.94 8.44
CA THR A 117 -6.84 3.45 8.34
C THR A 117 -7.65 3.13 9.61
N TRP A 118 -7.49 1.93 10.18
CA TRP A 118 -8.16 1.54 11.41
C TRP A 118 -7.69 2.31 12.65
N ILE A 119 -6.39 2.66 12.74
CA ILE A 119 -5.87 3.52 13.82
C ILE A 119 -6.60 4.86 13.79
N TRP A 120 -6.71 5.48 12.62
CA TRP A 120 -7.38 6.78 12.49
C TRP A 120 -8.89 6.72 12.71
N ILE A 121 -9.57 5.72 12.15
CA ILE A 121 -11.02 5.52 12.39
C ILE A 121 -11.28 5.31 13.89
N GLY A 122 -10.49 4.45 14.54
CA GLY A 122 -10.62 4.18 15.97
C GLY A 122 -10.44 5.44 16.81
N ILE A 123 -9.46 6.28 16.48
CA ILE A 123 -9.21 7.53 17.22
C ILE A 123 -10.33 8.55 17.00
N ILE A 124 -10.83 8.70 15.78
CA ILE A 124 -12.00 9.55 15.50
C ILE A 124 -13.22 9.10 16.29
N LEU A 125 -13.46 7.79 16.39
CA LEU A 125 -14.55 7.23 17.19
C LEU A 125 -14.37 7.47 18.70
N VAL A 126 -13.15 7.30 19.22
CA VAL A 126 -12.85 7.56 20.64
C VAL A 126 -13.07 9.03 20.97
N ILE A 127 -12.63 9.95 20.10
CA ILE A 127 -12.87 11.38 20.28
C ILE A 127 -14.37 11.68 20.20
N GLY A 128 -15.06 11.16 19.18
CA GLY A 128 -16.50 11.38 19.00
C GLY A 128 -17.35 10.84 20.16
N GLY A 129 -16.94 9.72 20.77
CA GLY A 129 -17.63 9.14 21.93
C GLY A 129 -17.28 9.81 23.26
N GLY A 130 -16.08 10.35 23.41
CA GLY A 130 -15.61 10.96 24.66
C GLY A 130 -15.90 12.46 24.80
N SER A 131 -15.85 13.21 23.69
CA SER A 131 -16.03 14.66 23.67
C SER A 131 -17.12 15.11 22.68
N TYR A 132 -18.05 14.21 22.33
CA TYR A 132 -19.16 14.49 21.40
C TYR A 132 -18.68 15.13 20.06
N LEU A 133 -19.24 16.28 19.68
CA LEU A 133 -18.97 16.97 18.42
C LEU A 133 -17.73 17.89 18.46
N ASP A 134 -16.95 17.88 19.56
CA ASP A 134 -15.75 18.70 19.71
C ASP A 134 -14.72 18.43 18.61
N ILE A 135 -14.72 17.25 17.97
CA ILE A 135 -13.85 16.97 16.83
C ILE A 135 -14.18 17.83 15.61
N PHE A 136 -15.44 18.15 15.38
CA PHE A 136 -15.86 19.02 14.28
C PHE A 136 -15.54 20.47 14.60
N HIS A 137 -15.71 20.88 15.85
CA HIS A 137 -15.25 22.20 16.32
C HIS A 137 -13.73 22.33 16.22
N TRP A 138 -12.97 21.30 16.58
CA TRP A 138 -11.52 21.27 16.42
C TRP A 138 -11.09 21.35 14.96
N LEU A 139 -11.79 20.63 14.07
CA LEU A 139 -11.42 20.55 12.65
C LEU A 139 -11.79 21.82 11.86
N PHE A 140 -12.91 22.46 12.20
CA PHE A 140 -13.47 23.57 11.43
C PHE A 140 -13.38 24.91 12.15
N ASP A 141 -13.45 24.97 13.49
CA ASP A 141 -13.58 26.23 14.24
C ASP A 141 -12.84 26.23 15.59
N MET A 142 -11.55 25.84 15.57
CA MET A 142 -10.77 25.57 16.79
C MET A 142 -10.66 26.78 17.73
N GLN A 143 -10.67 28.01 17.20
CA GLN A 143 -10.56 29.24 17.99
C GLN A 143 -11.73 29.45 18.96
N THR A 144 -12.89 28.86 18.68
CA THR A 144 -14.09 28.97 19.52
C THR A 144 -14.08 27.99 20.70
N MET A 145 -13.09 27.09 20.75
CA MET A 145 -12.97 26.08 21.80
C MET A 145 -12.40 26.69 23.09
N THR A 146 -13.11 26.51 24.20
CA THR A 146 -12.72 27.02 25.53
C THR A 146 -11.89 26.02 26.32
N SER A 147 -11.39 26.41 27.50
CA SER A 147 -10.64 25.53 28.41
C SER A 147 -11.44 24.32 28.93
N THR A 148 -12.77 24.36 28.84
CA THR A 148 -13.66 23.25 29.20
C THR A 148 -13.89 22.26 28.05
N SER A 149 -13.41 22.58 26.84
CA SER A 149 -13.53 21.71 25.66
C SER A 149 -12.45 20.61 25.63
N GLY A 150 -12.69 19.58 24.84
CA GLY A 150 -11.75 18.45 24.66
C GLY A 150 -10.45 18.76 23.91
N ILE A 151 -10.10 20.02 23.65
CA ILE A 151 -9.02 20.42 22.72
C ILE A 151 -7.66 19.75 23.01
N VAL A 152 -7.24 19.69 24.28
CA VAL A 152 -5.96 19.06 24.68
C VAL A 152 -6.01 17.54 24.48
N SER A 153 -7.14 16.92 24.81
CA SER A 153 -7.36 15.49 24.63
C SER A 153 -7.34 15.10 23.15
N ILE A 154 -7.96 15.91 22.28
CA ILE A 154 -7.96 15.71 20.83
C ILE A 154 -6.54 15.74 20.28
N TRP A 155 -5.76 16.77 20.61
CA TRP A 155 -4.36 16.89 20.18
C TRP A 155 -3.50 15.71 20.67
N THR A 156 -3.69 15.31 21.92
CA THR A 156 -2.96 14.19 22.51
C THR A 156 -3.27 12.88 21.77
N LEU A 157 -4.55 12.61 21.49
CA LEU A 157 -4.98 11.43 20.73
C LEU A 157 -4.47 11.47 19.27
N PHE A 158 -4.45 12.63 18.62
CA PHE A 158 -3.87 12.79 17.28
C PHE A 158 -2.35 12.56 17.25
N ILE A 159 -1.63 12.98 18.29
CA ILE A 159 -0.19 12.68 18.43
C ILE A 159 0.02 11.17 18.60
N PHE A 160 -0.76 10.50 19.45
CA PHE A 160 -0.70 9.05 19.57
C PHE A 160 -1.04 8.34 18.25
N ALA A 161 -2.06 8.79 17.52
CA ALA A 161 -2.38 8.31 16.16
C ALA A 161 -1.16 8.36 15.25
N SER A 162 -0.48 9.50 15.26
CA SER A 162 0.68 9.79 14.43
C SER A 162 1.87 8.91 14.80
N LEU A 163 2.11 8.67 16.09
CA LEU A 163 3.14 7.76 16.56
C LEU A 163 2.86 6.30 16.17
N PHE A 164 1.64 5.82 16.37
CA PHE A 164 1.26 4.46 15.96
C PHE A 164 1.34 4.25 14.45
N THR A 165 0.94 5.25 13.67
CA THR A 165 1.03 5.19 12.20
C THR A 165 2.47 5.26 11.71
N ALA A 166 3.33 6.07 12.34
CA ALA A 166 4.77 6.08 12.07
C ALA A 166 5.42 4.73 12.39
N LEU A 167 5.13 4.14 13.55
CA LEU A 167 5.61 2.80 13.93
C LEU A 167 5.13 1.74 12.93
N ASN A 168 3.87 1.80 12.52
CA ASN A 168 3.30 0.89 11.54
C ASN A 168 4.03 0.98 10.18
N LYS A 169 4.37 2.20 9.72
CA LYS A 169 5.16 2.43 8.50
C LYS A 169 6.61 2.01 8.64
N PHE A 170 7.22 2.20 9.80
CA PHE A 170 8.56 1.70 10.09
C PHE A 170 8.60 0.17 9.96
N MET A 171 7.66 -0.55 10.58
CA MET A 171 7.56 -2.01 10.45
C MET A 171 7.33 -2.47 9.01
N GLU A 172 6.52 -1.75 8.22
CA GLU A 172 6.32 -2.01 6.79
C GLU A 172 7.66 -1.97 6.03
N TYR A 173 8.47 -0.93 6.27
CA TYR A 173 9.77 -0.76 5.64
C TYR A 173 10.73 -1.91 5.94
N PHE A 174 10.89 -2.30 7.21
CA PHE A 174 11.80 -3.40 7.58
C PHE A 174 11.36 -4.74 7.00
N LYS A 175 10.06 -5.03 7.05
CA LYS A 175 9.52 -6.29 6.52
C LYS A 175 9.74 -6.40 5.02
N ILE A 176 9.53 -5.31 4.27
CA ILE A 176 9.74 -5.30 2.82
C ILE A 176 11.22 -5.32 2.46
N LYS A 177 12.05 -4.59 3.23
CA LYS A 177 13.51 -4.63 3.05
C LYS A 177 14.06 -6.05 3.19
N GLY A 178 13.58 -6.81 4.18
CA GLY A 178 13.94 -8.22 4.37
C GLY A 178 13.59 -9.06 3.13
N VAL A 179 12.31 -9.04 2.71
CA VAL A 179 11.84 -9.80 1.54
C VAL A 179 12.60 -9.46 0.26
N VAL A 180 12.85 -8.18 0.00
CA VAL A 180 13.57 -7.74 -1.19
C VAL A 180 15.04 -8.19 -1.15
N ASN A 181 15.67 -8.19 0.03
CA ASN A 181 17.05 -8.62 0.19
C ASN A 181 17.24 -10.13 0.20
N ASP A 182 16.29 -10.88 0.75
CA ASP A 182 16.44 -12.31 0.98
C ASP A 182 15.78 -13.13 -0.14
N GLU A 183 14.56 -12.77 -0.56
CA GLU A 183 13.82 -13.51 -1.59
C GLU A 183 14.16 -12.99 -3.00
N ILE A 184 14.05 -11.67 -3.24
CA ILE A 184 14.22 -11.13 -4.62
C ILE A 184 15.69 -11.15 -5.07
N ARG A 185 16.65 -10.97 -4.14
CA ARG A 185 18.08 -11.08 -4.46
C ARG A 185 18.45 -12.47 -4.97
N GLN A 186 17.85 -13.53 -4.42
CA GLN A 186 18.11 -14.91 -4.84
C GLN A 186 17.54 -15.21 -6.23
N ILE A 187 16.55 -14.43 -6.68
CA ILE A 187 15.89 -14.60 -7.97
C ILE A 187 16.61 -13.81 -9.07
N ASN A 188 16.78 -12.49 -8.89
CA ASN A 188 17.42 -11.63 -9.89
C ASN A 188 17.92 -10.29 -9.29
N LEU A 189 19.23 -10.08 -9.35
CA LEU A 189 19.90 -8.92 -8.76
C LEU A 189 19.52 -7.60 -9.45
N ALA A 190 19.37 -7.60 -10.78
CA ALA A 190 19.01 -6.39 -11.54
C ALA A 190 17.53 -5.98 -11.31
N LYS A 191 16.62 -6.95 -11.12
CA LYS A 191 15.22 -6.65 -10.76
C LYS A 191 15.10 -6.17 -9.32
N LYS A 192 15.91 -6.71 -8.39
CA LYS A 192 15.96 -6.27 -6.99
C LYS A 192 16.16 -4.76 -6.88
N GLU A 193 17.18 -4.22 -7.54
CA GLU A 193 17.51 -2.79 -7.44
C GLU A 193 16.37 -1.90 -7.93
N LYS A 194 15.75 -2.25 -9.06
CA LYS A 194 14.61 -1.52 -9.62
C LYS A 194 13.41 -1.54 -8.69
N VAL A 195 13.04 -2.72 -8.17
CA VAL A 195 11.91 -2.89 -7.23
C VAL A 195 12.16 -2.11 -5.94
N TRP A 196 13.38 -2.15 -5.41
CA TRP A 196 13.75 -1.44 -4.18
C TRP A 196 13.72 0.08 -4.37
N LYS A 197 14.24 0.57 -5.50
CA LYS A 197 14.22 2.00 -5.85
C LYS A 197 12.77 2.50 -5.94
N ASP A 198 11.94 1.81 -6.71
CA ASP A 198 10.54 2.20 -6.92
C ASP A 198 9.74 2.14 -5.61
N TYR A 199 9.96 1.11 -4.77
CA TYR A 199 9.36 1.03 -3.44
C TYR A 199 9.74 2.22 -2.55
N LYS A 200 11.02 2.61 -2.49
CA LYS A 200 11.46 3.76 -1.69
C LYS A 200 10.79 5.05 -2.13
N ILE A 201 10.68 5.28 -3.45
CA ILE A 201 10.01 6.47 -3.99
C ILE A 201 8.56 6.51 -3.51
N ILE A 202 7.81 5.43 -3.71
CA ILE A 202 6.39 5.36 -3.33
C ILE A 202 6.21 5.48 -1.81
N PHE A 203 7.11 4.86 -1.03
CA PHE A 203 7.11 4.93 0.43
C PHE A 203 7.27 6.37 0.93
N TRP A 204 8.26 7.11 0.41
CA TRP A 204 8.47 8.51 0.79
C TRP A 204 7.33 9.41 0.32
N CYS A 205 6.81 9.22 -0.91
CA CYS A 205 5.62 9.94 -1.37
C CYS A 205 4.40 9.70 -0.46
N SER A 206 4.23 8.46 0.04
CA SER A 206 3.15 8.14 0.99
C SER A 206 3.30 8.88 2.32
N ILE A 207 4.52 9.03 2.82
CA ILE A 207 4.79 9.82 4.04
C ILE A 207 4.58 11.30 3.77
N SER A 208 5.03 11.83 2.63
CA SER A 208 4.83 13.24 2.28
C SER A 208 3.36 13.62 2.20
N MET A 209 2.49 12.75 1.66
CA MET A 209 1.05 13.00 1.61
C MET A 209 0.42 13.11 3.00
N PHE A 210 0.92 12.36 3.97
CA PHE A 210 0.49 12.50 5.36
C PHE A 210 0.86 13.88 5.93
N GLY A 211 2.06 14.38 5.63
CA GLY A 211 2.47 15.74 5.97
C GLY A 211 1.60 16.82 5.30
N ILE A 212 1.24 16.64 4.02
CA ILE A 212 0.32 17.55 3.30
C ILE A 212 -1.06 17.56 3.96
N GLY A 213 -1.57 16.40 4.39
CA GLY A 213 -2.85 16.32 5.09
C GLY A 213 -2.85 17.12 6.39
N PHE A 214 -1.78 17.03 7.19
CA PHE A 214 -1.62 17.87 8.38
C PHE A 214 -1.49 19.35 8.05
N LEU A 215 -0.72 19.69 7.02
CA LEU A 215 -0.54 21.07 6.59
C LEU A 215 -1.88 21.73 6.22
N PHE A 216 -2.80 21.01 5.57
CA PHE A 216 -4.13 21.52 5.27
C PHE A 216 -4.97 21.77 6.54
N ILE A 217 -4.88 20.90 7.54
CA ILE A 217 -5.55 21.11 8.84
C ILE A 217 -4.95 22.33 9.55
N PHE A 218 -3.62 22.44 9.59
CA PHE A 218 -2.93 23.59 10.22
C PHE A 218 -3.27 24.92 9.54
N ILE A 219 -3.33 24.94 8.20
CA ILE A 219 -3.77 26.14 7.46
C ILE A 219 -5.15 26.60 7.94
N ASN A 220 -6.09 25.68 8.14
CA ASN A 220 -7.42 26.04 8.65
C ASN A 220 -7.36 26.61 10.07
N ILE A 221 -6.45 26.10 10.91
CA ILE A 221 -6.31 26.54 12.30
C ILE A 221 -5.68 27.93 12.43
N PHE A 222 -4.75 28.30 11.54
CA PHE A 222 -3.97 29.55 11.64
C PHE A 222 -4.45 30.69 10.74
N ILE A 223 -5.17 30.39 9.65
CA ILE A 223 -5.66 31.42 8.72
C ILE A 223 -7.09 31.87 9.07
N ARG A 224 -7.86 31.00 9.70
CA ARG A 224 -9.08 31.38 10.45
C ARG A 224 -8.64 31.94 11.79
#